data_AF-A0AAN6HZ78-F1
#
_entry.id   AF-A0AAN6HZ78-F1
#
_cell.length_a   1.000
_cell.length_b   1.000
_cell.length_c   1.000
_cell.angle_alpha   90.00
_cell.angle_beta   90.00
_cell.angle_gamma   90.00
#
_symmetry.space_group_name_H-M   'P 1'
#
loop_
_entity.id
_entity.type
_entity.pdbx_description
1 polymer ?
#
loop_
_entity_poly.entity_id
_entity_poly.type
_entity_poly.pdbx_seq_one_letter_code
_entity_poly.pdbx_strand_id
1 'polypeptide(L)'
;MHQNASPNFSILGKTLKVKGPFCIMQGRELYFGPAVLCLKNELNRHYEIQFFYHCGAKVLPFAPILVTKSASCLKRICTVTNVAPRGRESQDFAAGNRRISEHIQNLISSIRFSFTSSVLLATHAAAATFYASNSTTALEELSLSGAYGWSSPQFAPILHTCNETYTRIINAHLQDSSEAAAFARNRLMEYGKDDEIFMRWFGDGSIYEVIGLLDYLVEANKDHISWRCDDISDKCDPNPTWGGYSYEESQNVLCPYFFQERVALSKMCFDGTIVETTPKHYGGIDMLHRYLHLPAMNTEYIQEYYEEIDEILDLAQNNATFATRNVDSYLYYIAEVYAESVVPGGCLGDL
;
A
#
# COMPACT_ATOMS: atom_id res chain seq x y z
N MET A 1 -12.35 -32.51 -18.78
CA MET A 1 -13.42 -32.97 -17.87
C MET A 1 -12.80 -33.45 -16.56
N HIS A 2 -12.78 -32.61 -15.53
CA HIS A 2 -12.74 -33.04 -14.13
C HIS A 2 -13.51 -31.98 -13.34
N GLN A 3 -14.63 -32.38 -12.76
CA GLN A 3 -15.49 -31.53 -11.92
C GLN A 3 -14.92 -31.49 -10.50
N ASN A 4 -14.74 -30.29 -9.94
CA ASN A 4 -14.50 -30.12 -8.51
C ASN A 4 -15.83 -30.26 -7.76
N ALA A 5 -16.09 -31.44 -7.22
CA ALA A 5 -17.18 -31.64 -6.25
C ALA A 5 -16.66 -31.34 -4.83
N SER A 6 -17.30 -30.41 -4.13
CA SER A 6 -17.09 -30.21 -2.69
C SER A 6 -17.88 -31.27 -1.89
N PRO A 7 -17.33 -31.90 -0.84
CA PRO A 7 -18.10 -32.85 -0.05
C PRO A 7 -19.08 -32.09 0.88
N ASN A 8 -20.34 -32.51 0.88
CA ASN A 8 -21.34 -32.07 1.87
C ASN A 8 -21.38 -33.08 3.02
N PHE A 9 -21.25 -32.60 4.26
CA PHE A 9 -21.56 -33.38 5.46
C PHE A 9 -22.82 -32.83 6.13
N SER A 10 -23.67 -33.74 6.64
CA SER A 10 -24.85 -33.41 7.44
C SER A 10 -24.74 -34.02 8.82
N ILE A 11 -24.91 -33.20 9.85
CA ILE A 11 -25.18 -33.63 11.21
C ILE A 11 -26.37 -32.80 11.70
N LEU A 12 -27.43 -33.47 12.15
CA LEU A 12 -28.66 -32.85 12.71
C LEU A 12 -29.36 -31.84 11.76
N GLY A 13 -29.48 -32.17 10.48
CA GLY A 13 -30.44 -31.53 9.56
C GLY A 13 -30.12 -30.09 9.14
N LYS A 14 -28.89 -29.60 9.31
CA LYS A 14 -28.45 -28.29 8.80
C LYS A 14 -27.20 -28.40 7.94
N THR A 15 -27.22 -27.72 6.80
CA THR A 15 -26.12 -27.66 5.82
C THR A 15 -25.06 -26.65 6.27
N LEU A 16 -23.81 -27.08 6.46
CA LEU A 16 -22.67 -26.21 6.77
C LEU A 16 -21.76 -26.05 5.56
N LYS A 17 -21.38 -24.81 5.23
CA LYS A 17 -20.30 -24.51 4.27
C LYS A 17 -18.99 -24.31 5.04
N VAL A 18 -17.99 -25.14 4.75
CA VAL A 18 -16.62 -25.02 5.27
C VAL A 18 -15.75 -24.34 4.19
N LYS A 19 -14.94 -23.35 4.58
CA LYS A 19 -13.91 -22.73 3.71
C LYS A 19 -12.51 -23.09 4.25
N GLY A 20 -11.72 -23.85 3.45
CA GLY A 20 -10.31 -24.21 3.68
C GLY A 20 -10.08 -25.34 4.70
N PRO A 21 -9.06 -26.22 4.54
CA PRO A 21 -7.66 -25.84 4.32
C PRO A 21 -7.03 -26.34 3.00
N PHE A 22 -5.89 -25.74 2.61
CA PHE A 22 -5.03 -26.20 1.51
C PHE A 22 -4.10 -27.33 1.98
N CYS A 23 -3.86 -28.32 1.11
CA CYS A 23 -2.79 -29.31 1.26
C CYS A 23 -1.58 -28.87 0.42
N ILE A 24 -0.38 -28.88 1.00
CA ILE A 24 0.87 -28.74 0.25
C ILE A 24 1.62 -30.06 0.35
N MET A 25 1.91 -30.65 -0.81
CA MET A 25 2.82 -31.80 -0.94
C MET A 25 4.24 -31.27 -1.13
N GLN A 26 5.13 -31.62 -0.21
CA GLN A 26 6.56 -31.38 -0.38
C GLN A 26 7.29 -32.71 -0.22
N GLY A 27 7.68 -33.31 -1.35
CA GLY A 27 8.22 -34.68 -1.36
C GLY A 27 7.17 -35.75 -1.08
N ARG A 28 7.45 -36.71 -0.20
CA ARG A 28 6.56 -37.85 0.14
C ARG A 28 5.75 -37.65 1.43
N GLU A 29 5.73 -36.45 1.99
CA GLU A 29 5.01 -36.16 3.24
C GLU A 29 3.89 -35.14 3.04
N LEU A 30 2.83 -35.31 3.83
CA LEU A 30 1.57 -34.55 3.74
C LEU A 30 1.40 -33.74 5.03
N TYR A 31 1.32 -32.41 4.89
CA TYR A 31 1.23 -31.48 6.02
C TYR A 31 -0.19 -30.88 6.13
N PHE A 32 -0.74 -30.81 7.35
CA PHE A 32 -2.06 -30.24 7.66
C PHE A 32 -1.93 -28.99 8.54
N GLY A 33 -2.63 -27.90 8.18
CA GLY A 33 -2.75 -26.68 8.99
C GLY A 33 -3.97 -26.72 9.94
N PRO A 34 -4.01 -25.86 10.99
CA PRO A 34 -5.14 -25.81 11.93
C PRO A 34 -6.41 -25.27 11.26
N ALA A 35 -7.56 -25.87 11.58
CA ALA A 35 -8.88 -25.40 11.16
C ALA A 35 -9.58 -24.69 12.33
N VAL A 36 -10.20 -23.54 12.06
CA VAL A 36 -10.99 -22.78 13.04
C VAL A 36 -12.46 -22.89 12.66
N LEU A 37 -13.29 -23.36 13.60
CA LEU A 37 -14.74 -23.43 13.41
C LEU A 37 -15.41 -22.32 14.24
N CYS A 38 -16.07 -21.38 13.56
CA CYS A 38 -16.87 -20.35 14.21
C CYS A 38 -18.36 -20.73 14.11
N LEU A 39 -18.99 -21.02 15.25
CA LEU A 39 -20.42 -21.28 15.31
C LEU A 39 -21.16 -20.03 15.78
N LYS A 40 -22.13 -19.57 14.97
CA LYS A 40 -23.02 -18.46 15.31
C LYS A 40 -24.27 -19.03 15.99
N ASN A 41 -24.45 -18.76 17.28
CA ASN A 41 -25.65 -19.15 18.00
C ASN A 41 -26.68 -18.00 17.91
N GLU A 42 -27.79 -18.22 17.20
CA GLU A 42 -28.73 -17.12 16.85
C GLU A 42 -29.64 -16.66 18.00
N LEU A 43 -29.58 -17.31 19.16
CA LEU A 43 -30.44 -16.96 20.30
C LEU A 43 -29.77 -16.04 21.33
N ASN A 44 -28.44 -16.00 21.41
CA ASN A 44 -27.71 -15.10 22.32
C ASN A 44 -26.43 -14.66 21.61
N ARG A 45 -26.21 -13.34 21.46
CA ARG A 45 -25.11 -12.70 20.70
C ARG A 45 -23.69 -12.97 21.25
N HIS A 46 -23.33 -14.23 21.40
CA HIS A 46 -22.03 -14.76 21.79
C HIS A 46 -21.47 -15.62 20.64
N TYR A 47 -20.16 -15.53 20.44
CA TYR A 47 -19.42 -16.38 19.52
C TYR A 47 -18.63 -17.39 20.36
N GLU A 48 -18.75 -18.67 20.04
CA GLU A 48 -17.94 -19.71 20.64
C GLU A 48 -16.90 -20.15 19.59
N ILE A 49 -15.62 -20.06 19.96
CA ILE A 49 -14.51 -20.48 19.11
C ILE A 49 -13.94 -21.76 19.72
N GLN A 50 -13.97 -22.85 18.96
CA GLN A 50 -13.39 -24.12 19.35
C GLN A 50 -12.22 -24.44 18.43
N PHE A 51 -11.10 -24.84 19.03
CA PHE A 51 -9.90 -25.29 18.32
C PHE A 51 -9.84 -26.81 18.35
N PHE A 52 -9.65 -27.43 17.20
CA PHE A 52 -9.42 -28.87 17.09
C PHE A 52 -8.06 -29.13 16.49
N TYR A 53 -7.31 -30.04 17.10
CA TYR A 53 -6.13 -30.64 16.49
C TYR A 53 -6.40 -32.11 16.24
N HIS A 54 -6.08 -32.58 15.03
CA HIS A 54 -6.09 -34.01 14.72
C HIS A 54 -4.70 -34.58 14.92
N CYS A 55 -4.57 -35.51 15.86
CA CYS A 55 -3.38 -36.33 16.02
C CYS A 55 -3.83 -37.78 16.22
N GLY A 56 -4.06 -38.50 15.12
CA GLY A 56 -4.50 -39.91 15.16
C GLY A 56 -5.88 -40.13 15.80
N ALA A 57 -6.29 -41.40 15.88
CA ALA A 57 -7.69 -41.87 16.03
C ALA A 57 -8.37 -41.65 17.41
N LYS A 58 -8.06 -40.58 18.15
CA LYS A 58 -8.86 -40.18 19.33
C LYS A 58 -8.98 -38.66 19.42
N VAL A 59 -10.23 -38.18 19.59
CA VAL A 59 -10.55 -36.79 19.89
C VAL A 59 -10.64 -36.63 21.41
N LEU A 60 -9.87 -35.71 21.98
CA LEU A 60 -10.02 -35.28 23.39
C LEU A 60 -10.52 -33.83 23.43
N PRO A 61 -11.63 -33.53 24.11
CA PRO A 61 -12.11 -32.16 24.25
C PRO A 61 -11.28 -31.40 25.29
N PHE A 62 -10.91 -30.16 24.99
CA PHE A 62 -10.47 -29.18 25.98
C PHE A 62 -11.65 -28.29 26.40
N ALA A 63 -11.60 -27.79 27.63
CA ALA A 63 -12.65 -26.99 28.25
C ALA A 63 -12.91 -25.66 27.49
N PRO A 64 -14.17 -25.21 27.38
CA PRO A 64 -14.51 -23.99 26.67
C PRO A 64 -14.00 -22.74 27.41
N ILE A 65 -13.41 -21.80 26.67
CA ILE A 65 -13.10 -20.46 27.16
C ILE A 65 -14.28 -19.55 26.79
N LEU A 66 -15.01 -19.07 27.80
CA LEU A 66 -16.07 -18.08 27.61
C LEU A 66 -15.44 -16.68 27.46
N VAL A 67 -15.67 -16.01 26.33
CA VAL A 67 -15.27 -14.62 26.14
C VAL A 67 -16.53 -13.74 26.11
N THR A 68 -16.69 -12.88 27.11
CA THR A 68 -17.74 -11.86 27.18
C THR A 68 -17.22 -10.50 26.71
N LYS A 69 -18.05 -9.79 25.94
CA LYS A 69 -17.71 -8.59 25.14
C LYS A 69 -17.06 -7.43 25.92
N SER A 70 -15.98 -6.89 25.35
CA SER A 70 -15.71 -5.46 25.24
C SER A 70 -15.08 -5.18 23.87
N ALA A 71 -15.62 -4.22 23.13
CA ALA A 71 -15.41 -4.02 21.68
C ALA A 71 -14.06 -3.38 21.30
N SER A 72 -13.00 -3.59 22.09
CA SER A 72 -11.67 -2.99 21.85
C SER A 72 -10.49 -3.95 22.06
N CYS A 73 -10.73 -5.26 22.09
CA CYS A 73 -9.66 -6.25 22.24
C CYS A 73 -9.78 -7.38 21.21
N LEU A 74 -9.54 -7.06 19.94
CA LEU A 74 -9.37 -8.06 18.88
C LEU A 74 -8.29 -7.60 17.90
N LYS A 75 -7.07 -7.36 18.42
CA LYS A 75 -5.88 -7.09 17.59
C LYS A 75 -4.54 -7.54 18.18
N ARG A 76 -4.51 -8.40 19.21
CA ARG A 76 -3.26 -8.95 19.78
C ARG A 76 -3.36 -10.42 20.17
N ILE A 77 -3.73 -11.30 19.24
CA ILE A 77 -3.35 -12.73 19.33
C ILE A 77 -3.15 -13.22 17.90
N CYS A 78 -1.92 -13.11 17.39
CA CYS A 78 -1.37 -13.91 16.28
C CYS A 78 0.11 -13.51 16.08
N THR A 79 0.97 -13.92 17.00
CA THR A 79 2.41 -14.06 16.74
C THR A 79 2.83 -15.40 17.31
N VAL A 80 2.89 -16.42 16.45
CA VAL A 80 3.56 -17.68 16.73
C VAL A 80 4.93 -17.59 16.06
N THR A 81 5.98 -17.39 16.85
CA THR A 81 7.36 -17.47 16.39
C THR A 81 7.72 -18.94 16.14
N ASN A 82 8.04 -19.29 14.89
CA ASN A 82 8.64 -20.56 14.52
C ASN A 82 10.08 -20.64 15.10
N VAL A 83 10.34 -21.62 15.96
CA VAL A 83 11.70 -22.00 16.39
C VAL A 83 11.94 -23.43 15.93
N ALA A 84 12.87 -23.61 14.98
CA ALA A 84 13.34 -24.92 14.54
C ALA A 84 14.29 -25.54 15.59
N PRO A 85 14.32 -26.88 15.77
CA PRO A 85 15.21 -27.52 16.71
C PRO A 85 16.60 -27.73 16.09
N ARG A 86 17.65 -27.15 16.69
CA ARG A 86 19.02 -27.67 16.58
C ARG A 86 19.34 -28.46 17.83
N GLY A 87 19.82 -29.69 17.63
CA GLY A 87 20.27 -30.59 18.68
C GLY A 87 21.37 -29.99 19.54
N ARG A 88 21.43 -30.43 20.80
CA ARG A 88 22.51 -30.11 21.73
C ARG A 88 22.96 -31.41 22.40
N GLU A 89 24.23 -31.75 22.18
CA GLU A 89 24.99 -32.61 23.08
C GLU A 89 25.28 -31.86 24.39
N SER A 90 25.42 -32.68 25.43
CA SER A 90 25.70 -32.41 26.84
C SER A 90 26.90 -31.51 27.13
N GLN A 91 26.83 -30.72 28.21
CA GLN A 91 27.59 -30.95 29.46
C GLN A 91 27.39 -29.79 30.46
N ASP A 92 27.16 -30.19 31.71
CA ASP A 92 27.52 -29.60 33.01
C ASP A 92 27.61 -28.08 33.18
N PHE A 93 26.89 -27.55 34.18
CA PHE A 93 27.52 -26.96 35.38
C PHE A 93 26.46 -26.70 36.45
N ALA A 94 26.66 -27.35 37.59
CA ALA A 94 25.90 -27.14 38.82
C ALA A 94 26.57 -26.07 39.70
N ALA A 95 25.76 -25.55 40.62
CA ALA A 95 26.11 -24.84 41.86
C ALA A 95 26.35 -23.31 41.79
N GLY A 96 25.67 -22.59 42.68
CA GLY A 96 26.07 -21.22 43.04
C GLY A 96 24.98 -20.29 43.56
N ASN A 97 24.07 -20.75 44.42
CA ASN A 97 23.11 -19.90 45.12
C ASN A 97 23.80 -19.12 46.27
N ARG A 98 23.34 -17.89 46.55
CA ARG A 98 23.61 -17.01 47.72
C ARG A 98 24.77 -15.99 47.61
N ARG A 99 24.41 -14.71 47.47
CA ARG A 99 24.58 -13.71 48.54
C ARG A 99 23.80 -12.43 48.23
N ILE A 100 22.80 -12.17 49.07
CA ILE A 100 22.04 -10.92 49.18
C ILE A 100 22.64 -10.14 50.35
N SER A 101 22.50 -8.82 50.28
CA SER A 101 22.51 -7.88 51.41
C SER A 101 23.86 -7.36 51.89
N GLU A 102 23.84 -6.08 52.29
CA GLU A 102 24.86 -5.30 52.97
C GLU A 102 25.87 -4.55 52.09
N HIS A 103 25.49 -3.36 51.59
CA HIS A 103 26.40 -2.20 51.47
C HIS A 103 25.69 -0.91 50.99
N ILE A 104 24.63 -0.46 51.66
CA ILE A 104 24.16 0.92 51.53
C ILE A 104 23.77 1.39 52.94
N GLN A 105 24.65 2.13 53.63
CA GLN A 105 24.27 2.99 54.78
C GLN A 105 25.39 3.87 55.36
N ASN A 106 26.50 4.20 54.68
CA ASN A 106 27.44 5.19 55.23
C ASN A 106 28.17 5.96 54.13
N LEU A 107 27.81 7.24 53.96
CA LEU A 107 28.70 8.37 53.64
C LEU A 107 27.87 9.64 53.40
N ILE A 108 27.51 10.32 54.49
CA ILE A 108 27.27 11.77 54.49
C ILE A 108 28.41 12.38 55.29
N SER A 109 29.34 13.07 54.62
CA SER A 109 30.19 14.08 55.25
C SER A 109 30.87 14.94 54.19
N SER A 110 30.59 16.25 54.25
CA SER A 110 31.43 17.35 53.75
C SER A 110 31.48 17.61 52.24
N ILE A 111 30.50 18.36 51.72
CA ILE A 111 30.73 19.25 50.56
C ILE A 111 30.20 20.64 50.91
N ARG A 112 31.11 21.59 51.09
CA ARG A 112 30.81 23.03 51.15
C ARG A 112 30.55 23.50 49.72
N PHE A 113 29.32 23.87 49.39
CA PHE A 113 28.99 24.49 48.11
C PHE A 113 29.26 26.00 48.16
N SER A 114 30.21 26.45 47.34
CA SER A 114 30.43 27.85 47.00
C SER A 114 29.39 28.24 45.94
N PHE A 115 28.55 29.23 46.21
CA PHE A 115 27.56 29.72 45.24
C PHE A 115 28.25 30.62 44.20
N THR A 116 28.70 30.04 43.10
CA THR A 116 28.95 30.79 41.86
C THR A 116 27.65 30.83 41.05
N SER A 117 27.14 32.04 40.82
CA SER A 117 25.90 32.29 40.09
C SER A 117 26.09 31.96 38.60
N SER A 118 25.74 30.74 38.19
CA SER A 118 25.62 30.38 36.78
C SER A 118 24.25 30.82 36.27
N VAL A 119 24.24 31.82 35.38
CA VAL A 119 23.06 32.20 34.61
C VAL A 119 22.75 31.05 33.65
N LEU A 120 21.72 30.25 33.95
CA LEU A 120 21.14 29.31 33.00
C LEU A 120 20.33 30.12 31.98
N LEU A 121 20.90 30.32 30.78
CA LEU A 121 20.11 30.66 29.61
C LEU A 121 19.27 29.43 29.26
N ALA A 122 17.99 29.47 29.60
CA ALA A 122 17.01 28.49 29.15
C ALA A 122 16.82 28.66 27.64
N THR A 123 17.58 27.91 26.85
CA THR A 123 17.28 27.68 25.45
C THR A 123 15.93 26.98 25.38
N HIS A 124 14.90 27.73 25.00
CA HIS A 124 13.64 27.13 24.61
C HIS A 124 13.91 26.38 23.31
N ALA A 125 14.22 25.09 23.41
CA ALA A 125 14.02 24.18 22.31
C ALA A 125 12.51 24.17 22.07
N ALA A 126 12.04 25.00 21.14
CA ALA A 126 10.74 24.81 20.54
C ALA A 126 10.81 23.44 19.87
N ALA A 127 10.35 22.40 20.58
CA ALA A 127 10.09 21.12 19.98
C ALA A 127 9.13 21.42 18.83
N ALA A 128 9.57 21.24 17.59
CA ALA A 128 8.68 21.28 16.45
C ALA A 128 7.58 20.25 16.74
N THR A 129 6.40 20.73 17.07
CA THR A 129 5.21 19.89 17.18
C THR A 129 4.90 19.41 15.77
N PHE A 130 5.36 18.21 15.43
CA PHE A 130 4.90 17.50 14.24
C PHE A 130 3.45 17.11 14.50
N TYR A 131 2.51 17.88 13.96
CA TYR A 131 1.14 17.42 13.84
C TYR A 131 1.12 16.37 12.74
N ALA A 132 1.12 15.09 13.13
CA ALA A 132 0.78 14.03 12.19
C ALA A 132 -0.63 14.31 11.67
N SER A 133 -0.75 14.75 10.41
CA SER A 133 -2.05 14.94 9.79
C SER A 133 -2.79 13.60 9.73
N ASN A 134 -4.09 13.61 10.02
CA ASN A 134 -4.95 12.44 9.86
C ASN A 134 -4.84 11.81 8.45
N SER A 135 -4.49 12.61 7.43
CA SER A 135 -4.29 12.11 6.06
C SER A 135 -3.07 11.20 5.93
N THR A 136 -1.97 11.48 6.65
CA THR A 136 -0.75 10.65 6.59
C THR A 136 -0.99 9.32 7.28
N THR A 137 -1.67 9.32 8.43
CA THR A 137 -2.07 8.09 9.13
C THR A 137 -3.03 7.25 8.30
N ALA A 138 -3.96 7.88 7.57
CA ALA A 138 -4.85 7.17 6.66
C ALA A 138 -4.07 6.49 5.51
N LEU A 139 -3.06 7.16 4.96
CA LEU A 139 -2.21 6.59 3.91
C LEU A 139 -1.37 5.41 4.42
N GLU A 140 -0.82 5.51 5.64
CA GLU A 140 -0.12 4.41 6.31
C GLU A 140 -1.05 3.21 6.57
N GLU A 141 -2.29 3.46 7.01
CA GLU A 141 -3.30 2.41 7.20
C GLU A 141 -3.67 1.74 5.88
N LEU A 142 -3.79 2.50 4.78
CA LEU A 142 -4.00 1.96 3.43
C LEU A 142 -2.84 1.07 2.98
N SER A 143 -1.60 1.47 3.25
CA SER A 143 -0.40 0.65 2.97
C SER A 143 -0.41 -0.67 3.74
N LEU A 144 -0.79 -0.64 5.03
CA LEU A 144 -0.84 -1.84 5.88
C LEU A 144 -2.04 -2.75 5.64
N SER A 145 -3.17 -2.19 5.19
CA SER A 145 -4.41 -2.94 5.02
C SER A 145 -4.55 -3.61 3.65
N GLY A 146 -3.73 -3.19 2.68
CA GLY A 146 -3.88 -3.58 1.28
C GLY A 146 -5.04 -2.83 0.65
N ALA A 147 -4.78 -1.60 0.18
CA ALA A 147 -5.80 -0.75 -0.43
C ALA A 147 -6.15 -1.22 -1.85
N TYR A 148 -7.44 -1.16 -2.21
CA TYR A 148 -7.92 -1.38 -3.58
C TYR A 148 -7.51 -2.71 -4.24
N GLY A 149 -7.18 -3.73 -3.44
CA GLY A 149 -6.72 -5.03 -3.94
C GLY A 149 -5.20 -5.14 -4.13
N TRP A 150 -4.45 -4.08 -3.80
CA TRP A 150 -3.00 -4.13 -3.67
C TRP A 150 -2.60 -4.85 -2.39
N SER A 151 -1.49 -5.59 -2.42
CA SER A 151 -1.01 -6.32 -1.26
C SER A 151 -0.19 -5.44 -0.32
N SER A 152 0.58 -4.50 -0.89
CA SER A 152 1.49 -3.65 -0.13
C SER A 152 1.78 -2.34 -0.89
N PRO A 153 0.78 -1.45 -1.11
CA PRO A 153 1.02 -0.21 -1.84
C PRO A 153 2.01 0.67 -1.07
N GLN A 154 2.97 1.25 -1.79
CA GLN A 154 4.06 2.07 -1.25
C GLN A 154 3.93 3.50 -1.73
N PHE A 155 4.21 4.45 -0.83
CA PHE A 155 4.10 5.89 -1.09
C PHE A 155 5.41 6.58 -0.75
N ALA A 156 5.86 7.48 -1.63
CA ALA A 156 7.06 8.26 -1.37
C ALA A 156 6.87 9.24 -0.20
N PRO A 157 7.88 9.47 0.65
CA PRO A 157 7.83 10.47 1.70
C PRO A 157 7.60 11.88 1.16
N ILE A 158 6.77 12.66 1.85
CA ILE A 158 6.58 14.09 1.61
C ILE A 158 7.54 14.85 2.52
N LEU A 159 8.42 15.65 1.94
CA LEU A 159 9.38 16.45 2.70
C LEU A 159 8.68 17.58 3.46
N HIS A 160 9.34 18.06 4.52
CA HIS A 160 8.87 19.15 5.37
C HIS A 160 8.71 20.51 4.65
N THR A 161 9.11 20.59 3.39
CA THR A 161 8.94 21.80 2.56
C THR A 161 7.48 21.98 2.11
N CYS A 162 6.65 20.94 2.27
CA CYS A 162 5.21 21.01 2.12
C CYS A 162 4.53 21.35 3.44
N ASN A 163 3.65 22.36 3.42
CA ASN A 163 2.79 22.66 4.57
C ASN A 163 1.67 21.61 4.72
N GLU A 164 0.98 21.60 5.87
CA GLU A 164 -0.06 20.62 6.17
C GLU A 164 -1.19 20.56 5.13
N THR A 165 -1.57 21.70 4.55
CA THR A 165 -2.60 21.76 3.49
C THR A 165 -2.13 21.00 2.25
N TYR A 166 -0.91 21.26 1.79
CA TYR A 166 -0.31 20.56 0.66
C TYR A 166 -0.10 19.08 0.94
N THR A 167 0.39 18.73 2.14
CA THR A 167 0.51 17.32 2.56
C THR A 167 -0.83 16.59 2.49
N ARG A 168 -1.93 17.23 2.90
CA ARG A 168 -3.27 16.63 2.80
C ARG A 168 -3.72 16.41 1.36
N ILE A 169 -3.47 17.38 0.48
CA ILE A 169 -3.81 17.28 -0.95
C ILE A 169 -2.98 16.16 -1.61
N ILE A 170 -1.67 16.15 -1.39
CA ILE A 170 -0.77 15.11 -1.93
C ILE A 170 -1.20 13.73 -1.44
N ASN A 171 -1.46 13.56 -0.15
CA ASN A 171 -1.92 12.28 0.39
C ASN A 171 -3.23 11.82 -0.26
N ALA A 172 -4.19 12.73 -0.49
CA ALA A 172 -5.43 12.38 -1.19
C ALA A 172 -5.17 11.92 -2.63
N HIS A 173 -4.31 12.63 -3.37
CA HIS A 173 -3.95 12.22 -4.73
C HIS A 173 -3.17 10.91 -4.77
N LEU A 174 -2.30 10.61 -3.80
CA LEU A 174 -1.64 9.31 -3.74
C LEU A 174 -2.62 8.15 -3.48
N GLN A 175 -3.69 8.39 -2.72
CA GLN A 175 -4.78 7.42 -2.58
C GLN A 175 -5.51 7.22 -3.91
N ASP A 176 -5.87 8.31 -4.57
CA ASP A 176 -6.46 8.29 -5.92
C ASP A 176 -5.57 7.54 -6.92
N SER A 177 -4.24 7.69 -6.86
CA SER A 177 -3.30 6.96 -7.71
C SER A 177 -3.43 5.44 -7.55
N SER A 178 -3.52 4.99 -6.30
CA SER A 178 -3.64 3.56 -5.98
C SER A 178 -4.98 3.00 -6.46
N GLU A 179 -6.05 3.78 -6.32
CA GLU A 179 -7.38 3.45 -6.80
C GLU A 179 -7.39 3.32 -8.34
N ALA A 180 -6.98 4.36 -9.05
CA ALA A 180 -6.98 4.39 -10.51
C ALA A 180 -6.13 3.25 -11.11
N ALA A 181 -4.93 3.03 -10.57
CA ALA A 181 -4.08 1.93 -10.99
C ALA A 181 -4.71 0.55 -10.71
N ALA A 182 -5.46 0.39 -9.61
CA ALA A 182 -6.15 -0.87 -9.32
C ALA A 182 -7.24 -1.16 -10.35
N PHE A 183 -8.03 -0.16 -10.75
CA PHE A 183 -9.04 -0.32 -11.80
C PHE A 183 -8.40 -0.69 -13.14
N ALA A 184 -7.34 0.01 -13.54
CA ALA A 184 -6.57 -0.31 -14.74
C ALA A 184 -6.06 -1.76 -14.73
N ARG A 185 -5.41 -2.18 -13.64
CA ARG A 185 -4.92 -3.55 -13.46
C ARG A 185 -6.04 -4.58 -13.51
N ASN A 186 -7.16 -4.33 -12.84
CA ASN A 186 -8.28 -5.27 -12.77
C ASN A 186 -8.94 -5.45 -14.15
N ARG A 187 -9.14 -4.36 -14.91
CA ARG A 187 -9.65 -4.44 -16.29
C ARG A 187 -8.71 -5.26 -17.17
N LEU A 188 -7.41 -5.01 -17.09
CA LEU A 188 -6.42 -5.79 -17.84
C LEU A 188 -6.46 -7.28 -17.49
N MET A 189 -6.62 -7.62 -16.20
CA MET A 189 -6.71 -9.00 -15.75
C MET A 189 -8.02 -9.70 -16.15
N GLU A 190 -9.11 -8.96 -16.26
CA GLU A 190 -10.43 -9.50 -16.60
C GLU A 190 -10.59 -9.72 -18.11
N TYR A 191 -10.13 -8.76 -18.91
CA TYR A 191 -10.40 -8.74 -20.36
C TYR A 191 -9.16 -9.04 -21.21
N GLY A 192 -7.96 -8.90 -20.65
CA GLY A 192 -6.72 -9.22 -21.33
C GLY A 192 -6.41 -8.28 -22.49
N LYS A 193 -5.63 -8.78 -23.45
CA LYS A 193 -5.12 -7.98 -24.57
C LYS A 193 -6.19 -7.60 -25.59
N ASP A 194 -7.29 -8.35 -25.65
CA ASP A 194 -8.34 -8.16 -26.66
C ASP A 194 -9.35 -7.08 -26.22
N ASP A 195 -9.13 -6.46 -25.06
CA ASP A 195 -9.93 -5.35 -24.58
C ASP A 195 -9.79 -4.12 -25.49
N GLU A 196 -10.91 -3.45 -25.78
CA GLU A 196 -10.93 -2.29 -26.66
C GLU A 196 -10.07 -1.14 -26.11
N ILE A 197 -10.12 -0.91 -24.79
CA ILE A 197 -9.32 0.14 -24.14
C ILE A 197 -7.85 -0.21 -24.17
N PHE A 198 -7.49 -1.46 -23.88
CA PHE A 198 -6.11 -1.90 -24.01
C PHE A 198 -5.59 -1.70 -25.44
N MET A 199 -6.32 -2.19 -26.44
CA MET A 199 -5.93 -2.09 -27.85
C MET A 199 -5.79 -0.64 -28.31
N ARG A 200 -6.62 0.29 -27.80
CA ARG A 200 -6.56 1.70 -28.15
C ARG A 200 -5.24 2.36 -27.74
N TRP A 201 -4.77 2.08 -26.53
CA TRP A 201 -3.60 2.77 -25.97
C TRP A 201 -2.29 2.00 -26.14
N PHE A 202 -2.37 0.69 -26.38
CA PHE A 202 -1.19 -0.18 -26.46
C PHE A 202 -1.13 -1.08 -27.70
N GLY A 203 -2.18 -1.14 -28.53
CA GLY A 203 -2.23 -2.00 -29.71
C GLY A 203 -2.02 -3.48 -29.37
N ASP A 204 -1.26 -4.20 -30.20
CA ASP A 204 -0.86 -5.60 -29.92
C ASP A 204 0.30 -5.69 -28.90
N GLY A 205 0.35 -4.74 -27.97
CA GLY A 205 1.38 -4.62 -26.95
C GLY A 205 1.33 -5.75 -25.92
N SER A 206 2.43 -5.95 -25.21
CA SER A 206 2.51 -6.98 -24.18
C SER A 206 1.76 -6.57 -22.92
N ILE A 207 0.68 -7.29 -22.59
CA ILE A 207 -0.04 -7.12 -21.31
C ILE A 207 0.87 -7.30 -20.09
N TYR A 208 1.95 -8.09 -20.24
CA TYR A 208 2.91 -8.34 -19.16
C TYR A 208 3.76 -7.10 -18.84
N GLU A 209 4.05 -6.27 -19.85
CA GLU A 209 4.73 -5.00 -19.62
C GLU A 209 3.80 -4.03 -18.90
N VAL A 210 2.55 -3.93 -19.36
CA VAL A 210 1.57 -3.00 -18.78
C VAL A 210 1.23 -3.36 -17.33
N ILE A 211 0.92 -4.62 -17.05
CA ILE A 211 0.65 -5.06 -15.68
C ILE A 211 1.89 -4.94 -14.79
N GLY A 212 3.08 -5.28 -15.33
CA GLY A 212 4.34 -5.18 -14.60
C GLY A 212 4.63 -3.74 -14.18
N LEU A 213 4.37 -2.77 -15.06
CA LEU A 213 4.55 -1.36 -14.72
C LEU A 213 3.52 -0.88 -13.70
N LEU A 214 2.25 -1.27 -13.83
CA LEU A 214 1.21 -0.91 -12.84
C LEU A 214 1.55 -1.45 -11.45
N ASP A 215 1.95 -2.73 -11.36
CA ASP A 215 2.39 -3.35 -10.11
C ASP A 215 3.62 -2.63 -9.55
N TYR A 216 4.61 -2.33 -10.40
CA TYR A 216 5.83 -1.63 -10.00
C TYR A 216 5.54 -0.20 -9.49
N LEU A 217 4.72 0.57 -10.20
CA LEU A 217 4.36 1.94 -9.80
C LEU A 217 3.69 1.98 -8.43
N VAL A 218 2.86 0.99 -8.09
CA VAL A 218 2.15 0.99 -6.82
C VAL A 218 2.95 0.34 -5.70
N GLU A 219 3.55 -0.83 -5.93
CA GLU A 219 4.14 -1.67 -4.86
C GLU A 219 5.66 -1.56 -4.71
N ALA A 220 6.40 -0.99 -5.68
CA ALA A 220 7.85 -0.84 -5.54
C ALA A 220 8.20 0.04 -4.34
N ASN A 221 9.35 -0.23 -3.70
CA ASN A 221 9.87 0.57 -2.59
C ASN A 221 10.13 2.01 -3.07
N LYS A 222 9.61 2.99 -2.31
CA LYS A 222 9.73 4.42 -2.61
C LYS A 222 10.47 5.23 -1.54
N ASP A 223 11.22 4.57 -0.65
CA ASP A 223 11.94 5.21 0.46
C ASP A 223 13.06 6.15 -0.03
N HIS A 224 13.55 5.91 -1.25
CA HIS A 224 14.65 6.64 -1.87
C HIS A 224 14.18 7.79 -2.77
N ILE A 225 12.87 7.95 -2.98
CA ILE A 225 12.27 9.04 -3.74
C ILE A 225 11.47 9.96 -2.80
N SER A 226 11.15 11.20 -3.21
CA SER A 226 10.41 12.11 -2.33
C SER A 226 9.59 13.16 -3.06
N TRP A 227 8.57 13.68 -2.38
CA TRP A 227 7.77 14.83 -2.80
C TRP A 227 8.21 16.09 -2.05
N ARG A 228 8.33 17.22 -2.75
CA ARG A 228 8.68 18.51 -2.16
C ARG A 228 7.88 19.65 -2.79
N CYS A 229 7.67 20.72 -2.02
CA CYS A 229 6.82 21.84 -2.42
C CYS A 229 7.58 23.17 -2.54
N ASP A 230 8.91 23.14 -2.38
CA ASP A 230 9.80 24.27 -2.59
C ASP A 230 10.51 24.16 -3.94
N ASP A 231 10.54 25.27 -4.67
CA ASP A 231 11.16 25.38 -6.00
C ASP A 231 12.69 25.50 -5.90
N ILE A 232 13.36 24.39 -5.56
CA ILE A 232 14.81 24.37 -5.31
C ILE A 232 15.67 24.82 -6.51
N SER A 233 15.10 24.85 -7.71
CA SER A 233 15.82 25.20 -8.94
C SER A 233 15.25 26.44 -9.63
N ASP A 234 14.34 27.18 -8.97
CA ASP A 234 13.70 28.39 -9.51
C ASP A 234 13.07 28.16 -10.91
N LYS A 235 12.46 26.98 -11.13
CA LYS A 235 11.87 26.59 -12.42
C LYS A 235 10.36 26.79 -12.49
N CYS A 236 9.67 26.88 -11.35
CA CYS A 236 8.22 27.07 -11.31
C CYS A 236 7.84 28.49 -11.75
N ASP A 237 8.55 29.52 -11.28
CA ASP A 237 8.23 30.92 -11.60
C ASP A 237 8.35 31.24 -13.11
N PRO A 238 9.42 30.82 -13.81
CA PRO A 238 9.51 31.01 -15.26
C PRO A 238 8.51 30.16 -16.05
N ASN A 239 7.95 29.10 -15.46
CA ASN A 239 7.04 28.15 -16.11
C ASN A 239 5.73 28.00 -15.31
N PRO A 240 4.88 29.05 -15.28
CA PRO A 240 3.75 29.14 -14.35
C PRO A 240 2.66 28.08 -14.57
N THR A 241 2.68 27.37 -15.70
CA THR A 241 1.73 26.30 -16.04
C THR A 241 2.28 24.91 -15.74
N TRP A 242 3.50 24.79 -15.24
CA TRP A 242 4.05 23.50 -14.84
C TRP A 242 3.47 23.07 -13.51
N GLY A 243 2.89 21.88 -13.44
CA GLY A 243 2.52 21.28 -12.15
C GLY A 243 3.75 20.92 -11.30
N GLY A 244 4.95 20.88 -11.89
CA GLY A 244 6.16 20.48 -11.18
C GLY A 244 7.17 19.84 -12.11
N TYR A 245 8.33 19.48 -11.59
CA TYR A 245 9.44 18.90 -12.34
C TYR A 245 10.21 17.87 -11.50
N SER A 246 10.95 16.97 -12.16
CA SER A 246 11.88 16.07 -11.48
C SER A 246 13.18 16.79 -11.17
N TYR A 247 13.69 16.58 -9.95
CA TYR A 247 14.98 17.08 -9.50
C TYR A 247 15.89 15.89 -9.20
N GLU A 248 17.07 15.90 -9.84
CA GLU A 248 18.00 14.78 -9.84
C GLU A 248 17.30 13.46 -10.24
N GLU A 249 17.68 12.34 -9.63
CA GLU A 249 17.15 11.02 -9.99
C GLU A 249 15.90 10.61 -9.19
N SER A 250 15.57 11.34 -8.11
CA SER A 250 14.69 10.81 -7.07
C SER A 250 13.69 11.79 -6.44
N GLN A 251 13.71 13.07 -6.80
CA GLN A 251 12.83 14.05 -6.17
C GLN A 251 11.80 14.60 -7.15
N ASN A 252 10.55 14.66 -6.72
CA ASN A 252 9.49 15.34 -7.43
C ASN A 252 9.19 16.68 -6.76
N VAL A 253 9.47 17.77 -7.47
CA VAL A 253 9.10 19.13 -7.06
C VAL A 253 7.71 19.42 -7.58
N LEU A 254 6.79 19.81 -6.68
CA LEU A 254 5.44 20.25 -7.02
C LEU A 254 5.39 21.78 -7.01
N CYS A 255 5.04 22.36 -8.16
CA CYS A 255 4.88 23.80 -8.32
C CYS A 255 3.49 24.27 -7.85
N PRO A 256 3.30 25.58 -7.56
CA PRO A 256 2.00 26.11 -7.13
C PRO A 256 0.82 25.76 -8.04
N TYR A 257 1.05 25.67 -9.36
CA TYR A 257 0.03 25.31 -10.35
C TYR A 257 -0.59 23.93 -10.09
N PHE A 258 0.17 22.97 -9.56
CA PHE A 258 -0.36 21.64 -9.21
C PHE A 258 -1.50 21.75 -8.20
N PHE A 259 -1.31 22.54 -7.15
CA PHE A 259 -2.31 22.70 -6.09
C PHE A 259 -3.52 23.54 -6.50
N GLN A 260 -3.42 24.25 -7.63
CA GLN A 260 -4.49 25.11 -8.15
C GLN A 260 -5.36 24.35 -9.16
N GLU A 261 -4.73 23.63 -10.07
CA GLU A 261 -5.42 23.05 -11.22
C GLU A 261 -5.71 21.56 -11.08
N ARG A 262 -4.92 20.82 -10.29
CA ARG A 262 -5.13 19.37 -10.15
C ARG A 262 -6.30 19.09 -9.24
N VAL A 263 -7.21 18.26 -9.73
CA VAL A 263 -8.43 17.91 -9.01
C VAL A 263 -8.40 16.49 -8.49
N ALA A 264 -9.29 16.21 -7.52
CA ALA A 264 -9.51 14.86 -7.04
C ALA A 264 -10.04 13.95 -8.16
N LEU A 265 -9.66 12.68 -8.14
CA LEU A 265 -10.09 11.69 -9.13
C LEU A 265 -11.62 11.52 -9.16
N SER A 266 -12.30 11.76 -8.03
CA SER A 266 -13.77 11.80 -7.94
C SER A 266 -14.47 12.83 -8.85
N LYS A 267 -13.73 13.77 -9.46
CA LYS A 267 -14.27 14.71 -10.45
C LYS A 267 -14.19 14.19 -11.90
N MET A 268 -13.67 12.98 -12.12
CA MET A 268 -13.63 12.35 -13.44
C MET A 268 -15.02 12.35 -14.07
N CYS A 269 -15.10 12.72 -15.35
CA CYS A 269 -16.33 12.88 -16.13
C CYS A 269 -17.28 14.00 -15.68
N PHE A 270 -16.97 14.73 -14.60
CA PHE A 270 -17.73 15.92 -14.19
C PHE A 270 -17.14 17.20 -14.78
N ASP A 271 -15.81 17.29 -14.88
CA ASP A 271 -15.10 18.49 -15.35
C ASP A 271 -15.01 18.58 -16.89
N GLY A 272 -15.42 17.53 -17.60
CA GLY A 272 -15.35 17.43 -19.05
C GLY A 272 -15.03 16.02 -19.51
N THR A 273 -14.70 15.86 -20.78
CA THR A 273 -14.17 14.61 -21.33
C THR A 273 -12.67 14.47 -21.05
N ILE A 274 -12.13 13.24 -21.11
CA ILE A 274 -10.70 12.98 -20.91
C ILE A 274 -9.87 13.70 -21.99
N VAL A 275 -10.33 13.77 -23.24
CA VAL A 275 -9.64 14.51 -24.31
C VAL A 275 -9.56 16.01 -23.98
N GLU A 276 -10.63 16.61 -23.45
CA GLU A 276 -10.66 18.04 -23.12
C GLU A 276 -9.82 18.38 -21.89
N THR A 277 -9.90 17.57 -20.82
CA THR A 277 -9.20 17.87 -19.57
C THR A 277 -7.78 17.32 -19.55
N THR A 278 -7.49 16.30 -20.34
CA THR A 278 -6.31 15.40 -20.27
C THR A 278 -6.26 14.57 -18.98
N PRO A 279 -5.56 13.42 -18.97
CA PRO A 279 -5.37 12.62 -17.75
C PRO A 279 -4.64 13.37 -16.63
N LYS A 280 -3.71 14.27 -16.98
CA LYS A 280 -2.88 15.03 -16.03
C LYS A 280 -3.72 16.00 -15.19
N HIS A 281 -4.97 16.32 -15.56
CA HIS A 281 -5.90 17.13 -14.75
C HIS A 281 -6.22 16.50 -13.40
N TYR A 282 -6.30 15.16 -13.35
CA TYR A 282 -6.61 14.42 -12.14
C TYR A 282 -5.33 14.16 -11.36
N GLY A 283 -5.22 14.75 -10.16
CA GLY A 283 -3.99 14.73 -9.38
C GLY A 283 -3.47 13.32 -9.10
N GLY A 284 -4.35 12.34 -8.88
CA GLY A 284 -3.94 10.95 -8.70
C GLY A 284 -3.26 10.33 -9.92
N ILE A 285 -3.66 10.70 -11.13
CA ILE A 285 -3.01 10.24 -12.36
C ILE A 285 -1.71 11.03 -12.59
N ASP A 286 -1.70 12.34 -12.32
CA ASP A 286 -0.47 13.16 -12.41
C ASP A 286 0.61 12.73 -11.40
N MET A 287 0.25 12.17 -10.23
CA MET A 287 1.23 11.60 -9.31
C MET A 287 1.93 10.36 -9.92
N LEU A 288 1.19 9.48 -10.62
CA LEU A 288 1.78 8.32 -11.30
C LEU A 288 2.68 8.76 -12.46
N HIS A 289 2.21 9.72 -13.25
CA HIS A 289 2.98 10.39 -14.30
C HIS A 289 4.34 10.88 -13.79
N ARG A 290 4.34 11.59 -12.66
CA ARG A 290 5.57 12.10 -12.04
C ARG A 290 6.52 11.03 -11.55
N TYR A 291 6.02 9.88 -11.09
CA TYR A 291 6.90 8.75 -10.82
C TYR A 291 7.61 8.29 -12.09
N LEU A 292 6.95 8.28 -13.25
CA LEU A 292 7.56 7.87 -14.52
C LEU A 292 8.57 8.87 -15.07
N HIS A 293 8.62 10.11 -14.57
CA HIS A 293 9.71 11.04 -14.89
C HIS A 293 10.97 10.85 -14.03
N LEU A 294 10.90 10.06 -12.94
CA LEU A 294 12.06 9.80 -12.11
C LEU A 294 12.91 8.67 -12.72
N PRO A 295 14.21 8.90 -13.01
CA PRO A 295 15.13 7.85 -13.42
C PRO A 295 15.12 6.63 -12.49
N ALA A 296 14.98 6.87 -11.17
CA ALA A 296 14.91 5.80 -10.16
C ALA A 296 13.70 4.85 -10.33
N MET A 297 12.66 5.27 -11.04
CA MET A 297 11.44 4.49 -11.27
C MET A 297 11.33 4.01 -12.73
N ASN A 298 11.66 4.87 -13.70
CA ASN A 298 11.44 4.52 -15.10
C ASN A 298 12.56 3.66 -15.70
N THR A 299 13.74 3.65 -15.07
CA THR A 299 14.93 2.87 -15.48
C THR A 299 15.37 3.09 -16.93
N GLU A 300 15.01 4.24 -17.52
CA GLU A 300 15.12 4.54 -18.96
C GLU A 300 14.35 3.57 -19.87
N TYR A 301 13.56 2.66 -19.29
CA TYR A 301 12.77 1.67 -20.02
C TYR A 301 11.41 2.22 -20.43
N ILE A 302 10.79 2.98 -19.53
CA ILE A 302 9.57 3.74 -19.80
C ILE A 302 9.97 5.20 -20.01
N GLN A 303 9.52 5.80 -21.11
CA GLN A 303 9.88 7.16 -21.48
C GLN A 303 8.67 7.90 -22.06
N GLU A 304 8.73 9.22 -22.05
CA GLU A 304 7.74 10.07 -22.69
C GLU A 304 8.13 10.24 -24.17
N TYR A 305 7.70 9.29 -25.02
CA TYR A 305 7.99 9.31 -26.45
C TYR A 305 7.06 10.28 -27.19
N TYR A 306 5.78 10.28 -26.80
CA TYR A 306 4.72 11.09 -27.39
C TYR A 306 3.69 11.46 -26.32
N GLU A 307 3.30 12.73 -26.30
CA GLU A 307 2.32 13.30 -25.36
C GLU A 307 0.98 13.63 -26.01
N GLU A 308 0.98 13.94 -27.31
CA GLU A 308 -0.23 14.32 -28.05
C GLU A 308 -1.07 13.09 -28.38
N ILE A 309 -2.39 13.21 -28.23
CA ILE A 309 -3.30 12.07 -28.29
C ILE A 309 -3.29 11.35 -29.64
N ASP A 310 -3.17 12.08 -30.74
CA ASP A 310 -3.09 11.53 -32.10
C ASP A 310 -1.79 10.75 -32.31
N GLU A 311 -0.67 11.26 -31.80
CA GLU A 311 0.62 10.58 -31.82
C GLU A 311 0.63 9.31 -30.95
N ILE A 312 -0.04 9.34 -29.78
CA ILE A 312 -0.20 8.18 -28.90
C ILE A 312 -1.02 7.08 -29.59
N LEU A 313 -2.12 7.45 -30.25
CA LEU A 313 -2.97 6.50 -30.99
C LEU A 313 -2.24 5.92 -32.21
N ASP A 314 -1.50 6.75 -32.95
CA ASP A 314 -0.65 6.27 -34.05
C ASP A 314 0.42 5.29 -33.55
N LEU A 315 1.04 5.61 -32.40
CA LEU A 315 2.03 4.74 -31.76
C LEU A 315 1.43 3.38 -31.39
N ALA A 316 0.23 3.34 -30.81
CA ALA A 316 -0.46 2.09 -30.48
C ALA A 316 -0.74 1.25 -31.75
N GLN A 317 -1.18 1.89 -32.84
CA GLN A 317 -1.51 1.21 -34.09
C GLN A 317 -0.29 0.68 -34.83
N ASN A 318 0.78 1.48 -34.89
CA ASN A 318 1.93 1.21 -35.77
C ASN A 318 3.15 0.67 -35.02
N ASN A 319 3.25 0.88 -33.71
CA ASN A 319 4.42 0.51 -32.92
C ASN A 319 4.09 0.17 -31.45
N ALA A 320 3.30 -0.89 -31.29
CA ALA A 320 2.84 -1.39 -29.99
C ALA A 320 3.96 -1.65 -28.95
N THR A 321 5.20 -1.94 -29.39
CA THR A 321 6.36 -2.12 -28.48
C THR A 321 6.75 -0.81 -27.79
N PHE A 322 6.63 0.32 -28.49
CA PHE A 322 6.88 1.64 -27.90
C PHE A 322 5.64 2.17 -27.19
N ALA A 323 4.43 1.80 -27.62
CA ALA A 323 3.20 2.16 -26.91
C ALA A 323 3.18 1.65 -25.47
N THR A 324 3.60 0.40 -25.23
CA THR A 324 3.72 -0.15 -23.85
C THR A 324 4.89 0.43 -23.05
N ARG A 325 5.66 1.34 -23.64
CA ARG A 325 6.78 2.04 -22.98
C ARG A 325 6.61 3.55 -22.98
N ASN A 326 5.50 4.05 -23.52
CA ASN A 326 5.19 5.46 -23.56
C ASN A 326 4.43 5.88 -22.30
N VAL A 327 4.90 6.91 -21.62
CA VAL A 327 4.30 7.41 -20.37
C VAL A 327 2.81 7.76 -20.56
N ASP A 328 2.47 8.59 -21.55
CA ASP A 328 1.09 9.06 -21.72
C ASP A 328 0.13 7.95 -22.18
N SER A 329 0.61 6.90 -22.86
CA SER A 329 -0.21 5.70 -23.13
C SER A 329 -0.76 5.09 -21.83
N TYR A 330 0.03 5.04 -20.76
CA TYR A 330 -0.44 4.60 -19.45
C TYR A 330 -1.43 5.58 -18.83
N LEU A 331 -1.19 6.88 -18.94
CA LEU A 331 -2.07 7.88 -18.33
C LEU A 331 -3.47 7.85 -18.94
N TYR A 332 -3.56 7.78 -20.27
CA TYR A 332 -4.83 7.68 -20.97
C TYR A 332 -5.52 6.33 -20.70
N TYR A 333 -4.77 5.21 -20.71
CA TYR A 333 -5.32 3.90 -20.34
C TYR A 333 -5.93 3.91 -18.92
N ILE A 334 -5.19 4.41 -17.93
CA ILE A 334 -5.65 4.48 -16.54
C ILE A 334 -6.88 5.39 -16.42
N ALA A 335 -6.85 6.57 -17.06
CA ALA A 335 -7.95 7.51 -17.04
C ALA A 335 -9.23 6.92 -17.65
N GLU A 336 -9.13 6.29 -18.82
CA GLU A 336 -10.30 5.75 -19.52
C GLU A 336 -10.91 4.55 -18.79
N VAL A 337 -10.07 3.62 -18.31
CA VAL A 337 -10.57 2.49 -17.50
C VAL A 337 -11.26 2.99 -16.23
N TYR A 338 -10.69 3.99 -15.56
CA TYR A 338 -11.34 4.57 -14.39
C TYR A 338 -12.66 5.25 -14.76
N ALA A 339 -12.69 6.02 -15.84
CA ALA A 339 -13.90 6.67 -16.33
C ALA A 339 -15.02 5.67 -16.64
N GLU A 340 -14.74 4.55 -17.33
CA GLU A 340 -15.74 3.50 -17.56
C GLU A 340 -16.28 2.88 -16.26
N SER A 341 -15.45 2.82 -15.22
CA SER A 341 -15.84 2.25 -13.93
C SER A 341 -16.79 3.17 -13.14
N VAL A 342 -16.71 4.48 -13.34
CA VAL A 342 -17.54 5.48 -12.65
C VAL A 342 -18.80 5.87 -13.44
N VAL A 343 -18.70 5.93 -14.76
CA VAL A 343 -19.81 6.26 -15.67
C VAL A 343 -19.88 5.17 -16.74
N PRO A 344 -21.02 4.47 -16.91
CA PRO A 344 -21.16 3.47 -17.97
C PRO A 344 -20.86 4.08 -19.36
N GLY A 345 -19.90 3.48 -20.08
CA GLY A 345 -19.40 4.00 -21.36
C GLY A 345 -18.35 5.11 -21.25
N GLY A 346 -17.98 5.49 -20.02
CA GLY A 346 -16.93 6.45 -19.73
C GLY A 346 -17.23 7.88 -20.20
N CYS A 347 -16.17 8.66 -20.31
CA CYS A 347 -16.19 10.04 -20.79
C CYS A 347 -14.92 10.36 -21.58
N LEU A 348 -14.44 9.42 -22.41
CA LEU A 348 -13.23 9.61 -23.20
C LEU A 348 -13.30 10.93 -23.99
N GLY A 349 -14.40 11.15 -24.70
CA GLY A 349 -14.58 12.27 -25.62
C GLY A 349 -14.37 11.84 -27.07
N ASP A 350 -14.41 12.81 -27.98
CA ASP A 350 -14.17 12.57 -29.40
C ASP A 350 -12.65 12.54 -29.65
N LEU A 351 -12.19 11.49 -30.35
CA LEU A 351 -10.79 11.28 -30.76
C LEU A 351 -10.49 11.89 -32.13
#